data_AF-A0A383W915-F1
#
_entry.id   AF-A0A383W915-F1
#
_cell.length_a   1.000
_cell.length_b   1.000
_cell.length_c   1.000
_cell.angle_alpha   90.00
_cell.angle_beta   90.00
_cell.angle_gamma   90.00
#
_symmetry.space_group_name_H-M   'P 1'
#
loop_
_entity.id
_entity.type
_entity.pdbx_description
1 polymer ?
#
loop_
_entity_poly.entity_id
_entity_poly.type
_entity_poly.pdbx_seq_one_letter_code
_entity_poly.pdbx_strand_id
1 'polypeptide(L)'
;MFDAGLQWSSFTPYDMRVVYLVHMWLRDQKLGDGLGLAGSLSPQQLQQCRELWRQLLQRRHPDTSGRQISNVQSSVAAAVQQLPSSLVVPKSVREEVLLHEDAMCLTDMVFTTACGRQVVIEVDGPQHYRCPDQQPTGRTLYRNRALAARGYVLVVVKASDWDQCPEHLRQQQLVAWIQQALQQEQSP
;
A
#
# COMPACT_ATOMS: atom_id res chain seq x y z
N MET A 1 28.02 32.00 -1.79
CA MET A 1 28.10 31.48 -0.41
C MET A 1 26.71 30.98 -0.09
N PHE A 2 26.45 29.69 -0.27
CA PHE A 2 25.13 29.12 0.04
C PHE A 2 25.03 29.05 1.56
N ASP A 3 23.96 29.61 2.11
CA ASP A 3 23.66 29.58 3.54
C ASP A 3 23.86 28.16 4.09
N ALA A 4 24.42 28.07 5.29
CA ALA A 4 24.65 26.83 5.99
C ALA A 4 23.40 25.95 5.90
N GLY A 5 23.56 24.75 5.32
CA GLY A 5 22.45 23.82 5.11
C GLY A 5 21.65 23.63 6.40
N LEU A 6 20.33 23.48 6.25
CA LEU A 6 19.41 23.23 7.35
C LEU A 6 20.00 22.20 8.33
N GLN A 7 20.13 22.59 9.59
CA GLN A 7 20.62 21.68 10.62
C GLN A 7 19.55 20.63 10.93
N TRP A 8 19.95 19.37 11.13
CA TRP A 8 18.99 18.30 11.42
C TRP A 8 18.09 18.59 12.63
N SER A 9 18.60 19.30 13.63
CA SER A 9 17.86 19.74 14.81
C SER A 9 16.69 20.68 14.52
N SER A 10 16.67 21.33 13.35
CA SER A 10 15.56 22.19 12.93
C SER A 10 14.44 21.45 12.19
N PHE A 11 14.59 20.14 11.93
CA PHE A 11 13.59 19.36 11.22
C PHE A 11 12.38 19.11 12.12
N THR A 12 11.21 19.51 11.63
CA THR A 12 9.94 19.21 12.27
C THR A 12 9.53 17.75 11.99
N PRO A 13 8.54 17.20 12.71
CA PRO A 13 7.94 15.92 12.34
C PRO A 13 7.39 15.87 10.91
N TYR A 14 6.95 17.00 10.36
CA TYR A 14 6.52 17.08 8.97
C TYR A 14 7.70 16.87 8.01
N ASP A 15 8.83 17.53 8.27
CA ASP A 15 10.02 17.46 7.41
C ASP A 15 10.60 16.04 7.42
N MET A 16 10.76 15.45 8.61
CA MET A 16 11.23 14.07 8.75
C MET A 16 10.34 13.07 8.00
N ARG A 17 9.01 13.28 8.01
CA ARG A 17 8.08 12.48 7.22
C ARG A 17 8.32 12.64 5.72
N VAL A 18 8.44 13.87 5.23
CA VAL A 18 8.68 14.14 3.80
C VAL A 18 9.98 13.50 3.34
N VAL A 19 11.06 13.67 4.10
CA VAL A 19 12.36 13.05 3.83
C VAL A 19 12.24 11.53 3.74
N TYR A 20 11.52 10.90 4.67
CA TYR A 20 11.34 9.46 4.65
C TYR A 20 10.53 8.98 3.43
N LEU A 21 9.46 9.70 3.07
CA LEU A 21 8.67 9.40 1.87
C LEU A 21 9.52 9.51 0.60
N VAL A 22 10.39 10.52 0.50
CA VAL A 22 11.32 10.69 -0.62
C VAL A 22 12.35 9.57 -0.66
N HIS A 23 12.93 9.19 0.50
CA HIS A 23 13.83 8.06 0.60
C HIS A 23 13.19 6.78 0.06
N MET A 24 11.97 6.46 0.50
CA MET A 24 11.25 5.28 0.03
C MET A 24 10.97 5.36 -1.48
N TRP A 25 10.53 6.53 -1.98
CA TRP A 25 10.25 6.70 -3.41
C TRP A 25 11.48 6.47 -4.28
N LEU A 26 12.62 7.07 -3.93
CA LEU A 26 13.87 6.91 -4.67
C LEU A 26 14.34 5.45 -4.67
N ARG A 27 14.25 4.78 -3.51
CA ARG A 27 14.58 3.37 -3.35
C ARG A 27 13.70 2.48 -4.24
N ASP A 28 12.39 2.68 -4.18
CA ASP A 28 11.41 1.82 -4.86
C ASP A 28 11.40 2.04 -6.37
N GLN A 29 11.67 3.26 -6.81
CA GLN A 29 11.80 3.58 -8.23
C GLN A 29 13.20 3.28 -8.78
N LYS A 30 14.13 2.79 -7.94
CA LYS A 30 15.53 2.53 -8.31
C LYS A 30 16.18 3.74 -9.00
N LEU A 31 15.83 4.95 -8.55
CA LEU A 31 16.41 6.18 -9.07
C LEU A 31 17.76 6.39 -8.38
N GLY A 32 18.85 6.21 -9.11
CA GLY A 32 20.22 6.24 -8.58
C GLY A 32 20.79 4.84 -8.31
N ASP A 33 21.46 4.65 -7.18
CA ASP A 33 22.02 3.36 -6.75
C ASP A 33 20.97 2.42 -6.12
N GLY A 34 19.70 2.87 -6.04
CA GLY A 34 18.62 2.11 -5.41
C GLY A 34 18.66 2.14 -3.89
N LEU A 35 19.54 2.93 -3.25
CA LEU A 35 19.61 3.09 -1.80
C LEU A 35 18.78 4.29 -1.28
N GLY A 36 18.08 4.98 -2.19
CA GLY A 36 17.27 6.13 -1.87
C GLY A 36 18.11 7.32 -1.40
N LEU A 37 17.78 7.88 -0.23
CA LEU A 37 18.59 8.91 0.44
C LEU A 37 19.73 8.36 1.32
N ALA A 38 20.01 7.06 1.27
CA ALA A 38 21.17 6.53 2.00
C ALA A 38 22.46 7.21 1.48
N GLY A 39 23.36 7.56 2.40
CA GLY A 39 24.57 8.34 2.08
C GLY A 39 24.37 9.86 2.09
N SER A 40 23.14 10.36 1.88
CA SER A 40 22.77 11.77 2.14
C SER A 40 22.33 12.00 3.59
N LEU A 41 21.78 10.97 4.23
CA LEU A 41 21.42 10.95 5.64
C LEU A 41 22.28 9.93 6.39
N SER A 42 22.61 10.22 7.64
CA SER A 42 23.22 9.22 8.52
C SER A 42 22.23 8.09 8.82
N PRO A 43 22.70 6.87 9.15
CA PRO A 43 21.82 5.77 9.54
C PRO A 43 20.89 6.12 10.71
N GLN A 44 21.36 6.93 11.66
CA GLN A 44 20.57 7.39 12.79
C GLN A 44 19.44 8.34 12.37
N GLN A 45 19.71 9.26 11.44
CA GLN A 45 18.71 10.19 10.91
C GLN A 45 17.62 9.45 10.14
N LEU A 46 18.02 8.49 9.29
CA LEU A 46 17.07 7.65 8.56
C LEU A 46 16.20 6.80 9.52
N GLN A 47 16.80 6.27 10.58
CA GLN A 47 16.06 5.52 11.60
C GLN A 47 15.05 6.39 12.35
N GLN A 48 15.39 7.64 12.68
CA GLN A 48 14.46 8.58 13.31
C GLN A 48 13.27 8.88 12.40
N CYS A 49 13.53 9.13 11.12
CA CYS A 49 12.52 9.28 10.07
C CYS A 49 11.57 8.07 9.97
N ARG A 50 12.13 6.86 9.92
CA ARG A 50 11.38 5.59 9.85
C ARG A 50 10.48 5.40 11.06
N GLU A 51 11.01 5.62 12.25
CA GLU A 51 10.28 5.41 13.50
C GLU A 51 9.15 6.42 13.66
N LEU A 52 9.39 7.69 13.34
CA LEU A 52 8.33 8.71 13.32
C LEU A 52 7.21 8.34 12.34
N TRP A 53 7.57 7.88 11.14
CA TRP A 53 6.60 7.47 10.14
C TRP A 53 5.76 6.27 10.59
N ARG A 54 6.41 5.26 11.19
CA ARG A 54 5.73 4.10 11.79
C ARG A 54 4.73 4.54 12.86
N GLN A 55 5.14 5.43 13.77
CA GLN A 55 4.25 5.97 14.80
C GLN A 55 3.08 6.74 14.20
N LEU A 56 3.28 7.51 13.12
CA LEU A 56 2.19 8.22 12.44
C LEU A 56 1.19 7.26 11.77
N LEU A 57 1.68 6.17 11.18
CA LEU A 57 0.80 5.15 10.60
C LEU A 57 0.03 4.40 11.68
N GLN A 58 0.67 4.08 12.81
CA GLN A 58 0.03 3.48 13.98
C GLN A 58 -0.96 4.45 14.65
N ARG A 59 -0.67 5.75 14.73
CA ARG A 59 -1.61 6.75 15.30
C ARG A 59 -2.80 7.02 14.40
N ARG A 60 -2.64 6.89 13.07
CA ARG A 60 -3.77 6.82 12.12
C ARG A 60 -4.53 5.50 12.21
N HIS A 61 -4.01 4.54 12.98
CA HIS A 61 -4.64 3.30 13.41
C HIS A 61 -5.00 3.37 14.92
N PRO A 62 -5.81 4.33 15.40
CA PRO A 62 -6.25 4.29 16.78
C PRO A 62 -7.41 3.29 16.85
N ASP A 63 -7.18 2.16 17.50
CA ASP A 63 -8.19 1.18 17.87
C ASP A 63 -9.03 0.62 16.69
N THR A 64 -9.07 -0.71 16.61
CA THR A 64 -10.04 -1.51 15.84
C THR A 64 -11.51 -1.29 16.23
N SER A 65 -11.85 -0.15 16.84
CA SER A 65 -13.19 0.29 17.23
C SER A 65 -13.57 1.68 16.69
N GLY A 66 -12.68 2.41 16.00
CA GLY A 66 -12.92 3.83 15.66
C GLY A 66 -12.80 4.21 14.19
N ARG A 67 -12.01 3.50 13.37
CA ARG A 67 -12.02 3.70 11.92
C ARG A 67 -13.22 2.91 11.39
N GLN A 68 -14.27 3.61 10.97
CA GLN A 68 -15.40 2.96 10.31
C GLN A 68 -14.86 2.36 9.01
N ILE A 69 -14.43 1.09 9.07
CA ILE A 69 -14.10 0.29 7.89
C ILE A 69 -15.31 0.46 6.97
N SER A 70 -15.07 0.97 5.76
CA SER A 70 -16.18 1.22 4.86
C SER A 70 -16.94 -0.09 4.65
N ASN A 71 -18.28 -0.03 4.54
CA ASN A 71 -19.09 -1.24 4.28
C ASN A 71 -18.56 -2.03 3.07
N VAL A 72 -18.01 -1.32 2.09
CA VAL A 72 -17.32 -1.89 0.92
C VAL A 72 -16.10 -2.70 1.34
N GLN A 73 -15.17 -2.13 2.11
CA GLN A 73 -13.96 -2.83 2.55
C GLN A 73 -14.30 -4.08 3.37
N SER A 74 -15.27 -4.01 4.29
CA SER A 74 -15.74 -5.17 5.04
C SER A 74 -16.35 -6.25 4.13
N SER A 75 -17.12 -5.84 3.12
CA SER A 75 -17.72 -6.77 2.15
C SER A 75 -16.68 -7.43 1.27
N VAL A 76 -15.66 -6.70 0.83
CA VAL A 76 -14.52 -7.25 0.08
C VAL A 76 -13.73 -8.21 0.95
N ALA A 77 -13.42 -7.85 2.20
CA ALA A 77 -12.72 -8.72 3.14
C ALA A 77 -13.46 -10.03 3.37
N ALA A 78 -14.78 -9.98 3.56
CA ALA A 78 -15.61 -11.17 3.69
C ALA A 78 -15.55 -12.07 2.44
N ALA A 79 -15.56 -11.50 1.23
CA ALA A 79 -15.40 -12.24 -0.01
C ALA A 79 -13.99 -12.87 -0.15
N VAL A 80 -12.94 -12.15 0.28
CA VAL A 80 -11.55 -12.65 0.29
C VAL A 80 -11.40 -13.86 1.22
N GLN A 81 -12.05 -13.83 2.40
CA GLN A 81 -12.03 -14.97 3.34
C GLN A 81 -12.71 -16.23 2.76
N GLN A 82 -13.58 -16.08 1.77
CA GLN A 82 -14.29 -17.17 1.10
C GLN A 82 -13.62 -17.64 -0.20
N LEU A 83 -12.42 -17.13 -0.52
CA LEU A 83 -11.71 -17.56 -1.73
C LEU A 83 -11.36 -19.05 -1.66
N PRO A 84 -11.41 -19.77 -2.79
CA PRO A 84 -11.11 -21.19 -2.82
C PRO A 84 -9.64 -21.44 -2.49
N SER A 85 -9.35 -22.56 -1.83
CA SER A 85 -7.98 -22.97 -1.48
C SER A 85 -7.07 -23.22 -2.68
N SER A 86 -7.65 -23.37 -3.87
CA SER A 86 -6.91 -23.41 -5.14
C SER A 86 -6.28 -22.07 -5.52
N LEU A 87 -6.78 -20.96 -4.95
CA LEU A 87 -6.29 -19.60 -5.21
C LEU A 87 -5.50 -19.05 -4.03
N VAL A 88 -5.96 -19.27 -2.79
CA VAL A 88 -5.37 -18.71 -1.56
C VAL A 88 -4.91 -19.80 -0.61
N VAL A 89 -3.77 -19.60 0.04
CA VAL A 89 -3.32 -20.44 1.16
C VAL A 89 -4.28 -20.20 2.34
N PRO A 90 -4.94 -21.26 2.87
CA PRO A 90 -5.85 -21.12 4.00
C PRO A 90 -5.20 -20.40 5.18
N LYS A 91 -5.93 -19.50 5.83
CA LYS A 91 -5.48 -18.69 6.98
C LYS A 91 -4.33 -17.71 6.70
N SER A 92 -3.99 -17.46 5.43
CA SER A 92 -2.97 -16.45 5.08
C SER A 92 -3.52 -15.02 4.98
N VAL A 93 -4.85 -14.87 4.88
CA VAL A 93 -5.52 -13.57 4.76
C VAL A 93 -5.35 -12.77 6.05
N ARG A 94 -4.86 -11.54 5.90
CA ARG A 94 -4.73 -10.56 6.98
C ARG A 94 -5.27 -9.22 6.51
N GLU A 95 -5.96 -8.52 7.38
CA GLU A 95 -6.54 -7.20 7.12
C GLU A 95 -5.70 -6.11 7.80
N GLU A 96 -5.71 -4.90 7.23
CA GLU A 96 -5.03 -3.71 7.75
C GLU A 96 -3.57 -3.98 8.15
N VAL A 97 -2.79 -4.48 7.20
CA VAL A 97 -1.41 -4.88 7.45
C VAL A 97 -0.45 -3.75 7.11
N LEU A 98 0.42 -3.43 8.06
CA LEU A 98 1.60 -2.62 7.78
C LEU A 98 2.63 -3.48 7.05
N LEU A 99 2.80 -3.26 5.75
CA LEU A 99 3.71 -4.07 4.96
C LEU A 99 5.17 -3.63 5.15
N HIS A 100 6.02 -4.65 5.28
CA HIS A 100 7.46 -4.56 5.49
C HIS A 100 7.90 -3.79 6.73
N GLU A 101 9.15 -4.06 7.09
CA GLU A 101 9.89 -3.41 8.15
C GLU A 101 9.89 -1.87 8.05
N ASP A 102 9.87 -1.33 6.83
CA ASP A 102 9.97 0.10 6.55
C ASP A 102 8.65 0.86 6.66
N ALA A 103 7.55 0.16 7.02
CA ALA A 103 6.26 0.77 7.25
C ALA A 103 5.77 1.58 6.03
N MET A 104 5.94 1.06 4.81
CA MET A 104 5.67 1.85 3.58
C MET A 104 4.24 2.41 3.55
N CYS A 105 3.26 1.54 3.76
CA CYS A 105 1.87 1.92 3.95
C CYS A 105 1.13 0.85 4.77
N LEU A 106 -0.04 1.23 5.24
CA LEU A 106 -1.07 0.31 5.73
C LEU A 106 -1.89 -0.13 4.52
N THR A 107 -2.01 -1.44 4.28
CA THR A 107 -2.80 -2.01 3.19
C THR A 107 -4.07 -2.65 3.70
N ASP A 108 -5.15 -2.62 2.92
CA ASP A 108 -6.45 -3.11 3.40
C ASP A 108 -6.46 -4.62 3.63
N MET A 109 -5.92 -5.40 2.70
CA MET A 109 -5.78 -6.86 2.84
C MET A 109 -4.50 -7.38 2.18
N VAL A 110 -3.92 -8.44 2.75
CA VAL A 110 -2.82 -9.19 2.16
C VAL A 110 -3.03 -10.69 2.36
N PHE A 111 -2.67 -11.49 1.36
CA PHE A 111 -2.69 -12.96 1.46
C PHE A 111 -1.63 -13.61 0.57
N THR A 112 -1.39 -14.90 0.83
CA THR A 112 -0.50 -15.73 0.01
C THR A 112 -1.34 -16.58 -0.93
N THR A 113 -1.07 -16.51 -2.23
CA THR A 113 -1.71 -17.39 -3.21
C THR A 113 -1.21 -18.83 -3.08
N ALA A 114 -1.98 -19.80 -3.60
CA ALA A 114 -1.57 -21.21 -3.61
C ALA A 114 -0.23 -21.47 -4.33
N CYS A 115 0.16 -20.60 -5.26
CA CYS A 115 1.47 -20.64 -5.94
C CYS A 115 2.58 -19.83 -5.23
N GLY A 116 2.35 -19.38 -4.00
CA GLY A 116 3.35 -18.71 -3.17
C GLY A 116 3.52 -17.20 -3.38
N ARG A 117 2.75 -16.59 -4.29
CA ARG A 117 2.81 -15.14 -4.53
C ARG A 117 2.06 -14.37 -3.45
N GLN A 118 2.60 -13.22 -3.03
CA GLN A 118 1.93 -12.29 -2.13
C GLN A 118 0.99 -11.38 -2.93
N VAL A 119 -0.29 -11.37 -2.59
CA VAL A 119 -1.29 -10.47 -3.17
C VAL A 119 -1.69 -9.44 -2.12
N VAL A 120 -1.81 -8.19 -2.56
CA VAL A 120 -2.36 -7.08 -1.79
C VAL A 120 -3.65 -6.63 -2.46
N ILE A 121 -4.72 -6.48 -1.68
CA ILE A 121 -5.95 -5.83 -2.13
C ILE A 121 -6.06 -4.45 -1.48
N GLU A 122 -6.31 -3.44 -2.30
CA GLU A 122 -6.64 -2.08 -1.88
C GLU A 122 -8.05 -1.74 -2.35
N VAL A 123 -8.89 -1.27 -1.43
CA VAL A 123 -10.26 -0.83 -1.68
C VAL A 123 -10.25 0.69 -1.85
N ASP A 124 -10.14 1.13 -3.10
CA ASP A 124 -9.96 2.54 -3.42
C ASP A 124 -11.32 3.25 -3.56
N GLY A 125 -11.58 4.17 -2.62
CA GLY A 125 -12.69 5.12 -2.70
C GLY A 125 -12.40 6.33 -3.62
N PRO A 126 -13.38 7.24 -3.81
CA PRO A 126 -13.26 8.39 -4.72
C PRO A 126 -12.04 9.28 -4.47
N GLN A 127 -11.59 9.40 -3.22
CA GLN A 127 -10.41 10.19 -2.84
C GLN A 127 -9.08 9.69 -3.46
N HIS A 128 -9.06 8.46 -3.99
CA HIS A 128 -7.90 7.87 -4.65
C HIS A 128 -7.80 8.28 -6.13
N TYR A 129 -8.79 8.98 -6.67
CA TYR A 129 -8.91 9.35 -8.07
C TYR A 129 -9.08 10.86 -8.24
N ARG A 130 -8.59 11.38 -9.36
CA ARG A 130 -8.76 12.77 -9.77
C ARG A 130 -10.09 12.95 -10.49
N CYS A 131 -10.66 14.15 -10.37
CA CYS A 131 -11.81 14.56 -11.15
C CYS A 131 -11.35 15.49 -12.30
N PRO A 132 -11.89 15.38 -13.53
CA PRO A 132 -12.94 14.45 -13.96
C PRO A 132 -12.44 13.14 -14.59
N ASP A 133 -11.14 13.01 -14.85
CA ASP A 133 -10.56 11.93 -15.66
C ASP A 133 -10.51 10.55 -14.97
N GLN A 134 -10.85 10.48 -13.68
CA GLN A 134 -10.84 9.28 -12.86
C GLN A 134 -9.47 8.58 -12.84
N GLN A 135 -8.39 9.31 -13.10
CA GLN A 135 -7.04 8.78 -13.00
C GLN A 135 -6.58 8.73 -11.54
N PRO A 136 -5.76 7.74 -11.13
CA PRO A 136 -5.29 7.68 -9.75
C PRO A 136 -4.50 8.94 -9.37
N THR A 137 -4.63 9.40 -8.13
CA THR A 137 -3.82 10.52 -7.62
C THR A 137 -2.34 10.14 -7.57
N GLY A 138 -1.45 11.13 -7.46
CA GLY A 138 -0.01 10.87 -7.30
C GLY A 138 0.31 9.98 -6.09
N ARG A 139 -0.44 10.12 -4.99
CA ARG A 139 -0.32 9.27 -3.81
C ARG A 139 -0.72 7.82 -4.09
N THR A 140 -1.82 7.61 -4.80
CA THR A 140 -2.30 6.28 -5.21
C THR A 140 -1.33 5.62 -6.18
N LEU A 141 -0.87 6.35 -7.20
CA LEU A 141 0.13 5.87 -8.15
C LEU A 141 1.43 5.46 -7.46
N TYR A 142 1.89 6.27 -6.51
CA TYR A 142 3.08 5.95 -5.73
C TYR A 142 2.91 4.64 -4.94
N ARG A 143 1.83 4.51 -4.14
CA ARG A 143 1.52 3.27 -3.40
C ARG A 143 1.54 2.07 -4.33
N ASN A 144 0.84 2.17 -5.47
CA ASN A 144 0.70 1.05 -6.40
C ASN A 144 2.05 0.62 -6.98
N ARG A 145 2.87 1.57 -7.43
CA ARG A 145 4.21 1.30 -7.96
C ARG A 145 5.14 0.75 -6.88
N ALA A 146 5.06 1.27 -5.67
CA ALA A 146 5.88 0.87 -4.56
C ALA A 146 5.58 -0.57 -4.10
N LEU A 147 4.32 -1.00 -4.16
CA LEU A 147 3.91 -2.39 -3.93
C LEU A 147 4.46 -3.32 -5.02
N ALA A 148 4.26 -2.97 -6.30
CA ALA A 148 4.75 -3.75 -7.42
C ALA A 148 6.28 -3.87 -7.41
N ALA A 149 7.01 -2.78 -7.15
CA ALA A 149 8.48 -2.78 -7.06
C ALA A 149 9.01 -3.69 -5.94
N ARG A 150 8.20 -3.98 -4.93
CA ARG A 150 8.50 -4.92 -3.83
C ARG A 150 8.03 -6.34 -4.10
N GLY A 151 7.48 -6.62 -5.27
CA GLY A 151 7.06 -7.96 -5.70
C GLY A 151 5.67 -8.38 -5.23
N TYR A 152 4.84 -7.45 -4.75
CA TYR A 152 3.44 -7.73 -4.46
C TYR A 152 2.59 -7.65 -5.72
N VAL A 153 1.67 -8.60 -5.86
CA VAL A 153 0.59 -8.53 -6.83
C VAL A 153 -0.47 -7.60 -6.29
N LEU A 154 -0.66 -6.46 -6.93
CA LEU A 154 -1.67 -5.50 -6.51
C LEU A 154 -3.00 -5.74 -7.24
N VAL A 155 -4.07 -5.90 -6.45
CA VAL A 155 -5.45 -5.86 -6.92
C VAL A 155 -6.11 -4.63 -6.34
N VAL A 156 -6.52 -3.70 -7.20
CA VAL A 156 -7.30 -2.52 -6.78
C VAL A 156 -8.78 -2.79 -7.00
N VAL A 157 -9.55 -2.80 -5.93
CA VAL A 157 -11.01 -2.85 -5.99
C VAL A 157 -11.53 -1.42 -5.84
N LYS A 158 -12.05 -0.84 -6.93
CA LYS A 158 -12.76 0.44 -6.82
C LYS A 158 -14.05 0.25 -6.07
N ALA A 159 -14.30 1.10 -5.08
CA ALA A 159 -15.54 1.01 -4.30
C ALA A 159 -16.80 1.13 -5.18
N SER A 160 -16.76 2.00 -6.20
CA SER A 160 -17.83 2.15 -7.19
C SER A 160 -18.13 0.86 -7.95
N ASP A 161 -17.09 0.13 -8.35
CA ASP A 161 -17.21 -1.07 -9.19
C ASP A 161 -17.75 -2.22 -8.34
N TRP A 162 -17.34 -2.30 -7.07
CA TRP A 162 -17.87 -3.27 -6.11
C TRP A 162 -19.34 -3.05 -5.79
N ASP A 163 -19.73 -1.79 -5.56
CA ASP A 163 -21.12 -1.44 -5.23
C ASP A 163 -22.07 -1.69 -6.41
N GLN A 164 -21.60 -1.48 -7.64
CA GLN A 164 -22.35 -1.77 -8.86
C GLN A 164 -22.39 -3.27 -9.20
N CYS A 165 -21.49 -4.09 -8.64
CA CYS A 165 -21.45 -5.53 -8.87
C CYS A 165 -22.57 -6.23 -8.06
N PRO A 166 -23.50 -6.96 -8.71
CA PRO A 166 -24.52 -7.73 -8.02
C PRO A 166 -23.92 -8.72 -7.03
N GLU A 167 -24.52 -8.84 -5.85
CA GLU A 167 -23.95 -9.62 -4.72
C GLU A 167 -23.58 -11.06 -5.11
N HIS A 168 -24.45 -11.74 -5.86
CA HIS A 168 -24.23 -13.11 -6.31
C HIS A 168 -23.06 -13.27 -7.30
N LEU A 169 -22.57 -12.19 -7.91
CA LEU A 169 -21.43 -12.19 -8.84
C LEU A 169 -20.13 -11.71 -8.19
N ARG A 170 -20.18 -11.09 -7.00
CA ARG A 170 -19.01 -10.47 -6.35
C ARG A 170 -17.86 -11.46 -6.13
N GLN A 171 -18.16 -12.69 -5.74
CA GLN A 171 -17.14 -13.73 -5.54
C GLN A 171 -16.42 -14.07 -6.85
N GLN A 172 -17.19 -14.28 -7.93
CA GLN A 172 -16.63 -14.57 -9.25
C GLN A 172 -15.82 -13.39 -9.79
N GLN A 173 -16.32 -12.17 -9.60
CA GLN A 173 -15.64 -10.95 -10.03
C GLN A 173 -14.32 -10.75 -9.31
N LEU A 174 -14.29 -10.97 -7.99
CA LEU A 174 -13.06 -10.88 -7.19
C LEU A 174 -12.01 -11.90 -7.66
N VAL A 175 -12.42 -13.15 -7.89
CA VAL A 175 -11.52 -14.18 -8.44
C VAL A 175 -10.96 -13.75 -9.79
N ALA A 176 -11.80 -13.22 -10.69
CA ALA A 176 -11.37 -12.75 -12.00
C ALA A 176 -10.35 -11.61 -11.90
N TRP A 177 -10.57 -10.63 -11.02
CA TRP A 177 -9.61 -9.53 -10.79
C TRP A 177 -8.27 -10.05 -10.25
N ILE A 178 -8.30 -10.98 -9.30
CA ILE A 178 -7.07 -11.59 -8.75
C ILE A 178 -6.31 -12.33 -9.85
N GLN A 179 -7.00 -13.15 -10.64
CA GLN A 179 -6.38 -13.91 -11.74
C GLN A 179 -5.79 -12.99 -12.81
N GLN A 180 -6.51 -11.93 -13.18
CA GLN A 180 -6.02 -10.92 -14.13
C GLN A 180 -4.73 -10.25 -13.61
N ALA A 181 -4.71 -9.82 -12.35
CA ALA A 181 -3.52 -9.21 -11.76
C ALA A 181 -2.34 -10.20 -11.70
N LEU A 182 -2.60 -11.47 -11.38
CA LEU A 182 -1.58 -12.52 -11.37
C LEU A 182 -0.96 -12.74 -12.75
N GLN A 183 -1.74 -12.63 -13.84
CA GLN A 183 -1.28 -12.79 -15.21
C GLN A 183 -0.49 -11.58 -15.72
N GLN A 184 -0.92 -10.35 -15.38
CA GLN A 184 -0.25 -9.13 -15.83
C GLN A 184 1.19 -9.03 -15.31
N GLU A 185 1.46 -9.50 -14.10
CA GLU A 185 2.81 -9.53 -13.55
C GLU A 185 3.70 -10.68 -14.06
N GLN A 186 3.17 -11.57 -14.91
CA GLN A 186 3.96 -12.60 -15.61
C GLN A 186 4.47 -12.12 -16.98
N SER A 187 4.00 -10.95 -17.46
CA SER A 187 4.49 -10.38 -18.72
C SER A 187 5.76 -9.58 -18.46
N PRO A 188 6.87 -9.85 -19.18
CA PRO A 188 8.17 -9.22 -18.97
C PRO A 188 8.19 -7.71 -19.28
#